data_AF-A0A7X9TWY6-F1
#
_entry.id   AF-A0A7X9TWY6-F1
#
_cell.length_a   1.000
_cell.length_b   1.000
_cell.length_c   1.000
_cell.angle_alpha   90.00
_cell.angle_beta   90.00
_cell.angle_gamma   90.00
#
_symmetry.space_group_name_H-M   'P 1'
#
loop_
_entity.id
_entity.type
_entity.pdbx_description
1 polymer ?
#
loop_
_entity_poly.entity_id
_entity_poly.type
_entity_poly.pdbx_seq_one_letter_code
_entity_poly.pdbx_strand_id
1 'polypeptide(L)'
;GPLREPVERLQSVDALLYNGAASDRDDGFAFHLQPTALVNLKTGERRPVDSFAAGQAVHAVAGIGNPQRFFKTLETLHWQPIPHAFADHAPYSAQVLNFTPSLPLVMTEKDAVKCRAFAQPDWWYLAVDALPSPAFVAWFDTQLMRLLPARLLP
;
A
#
# COMPACT_ATOMS: atom_id res chain seq x y z
N GLY A 1 13.50 13.95 -14.97
CA GLY A 1 12.82 12.63 -14.90
C GLY A 1 12.25 12.43 -13.51
N PRO A 2 11.65 11.26 -13.20
CA PRO A 2 10.98 11.00 -11.91
C PRO A 2 11.95 10.72 -10.74
N LEU A 3 13.25 10.59 -11.01
CA LEU A 3 14.27 10.31 -10.01
C LEU A 3 14.56 11.55 -9.15
N ARG A 4 14.62 11.35 -7.82
CA ARG A 4 15.02 12.39 -6.85
C ARG A 4 16.53 12.48 -6.67
N GLU A 5 17.23 11.37 -6.91
CA GLU A 5 18.68 11.22 -6.82
C GLU A 5 19.18 10.49 -8.05
N PRO A 6 20.45 10.69 -8.45
CA PRO A 6 21.03 10.02 -9.61
C PRO A 6 21.26 8.52 -9.29
N VAL A 7 21.35 7.69 -10.33
CA VAL A 7 21.37 6.21 -10.17
C VAL A 7 22.58 5.71 -9.39
N GLU A 8 23.66 6.50 -9.38
CA GLU A 8 24.89 6.27 -8.65
C GLU A 8 24.66 6.21 -7.13
N ARG A 9 23.55 6.78 -6.61
CA ARG A 9 23.16 6.64 -5.19
C ARG A 9 23.02 5.18 -4.76
N LEU A 10 22.68 4.28 -5.68
CA LEU A 10 22.57 2.85 -5.41
C LEU A 10 23.93 2.20 -5.05
N GLN A 11 25.06 2.85 -5.33
CA GLN A 11 26.39 2.35 -4.98
C GLN A 11 26.77 2.62 -3.51
N SER A 12 26.01 3.46 -2.80
CA SER A 12 26.32 3.89 -1.43
C SER A 12 25.24 3.48 -0.42
N VAL A 13 24.39 2.52 -0.76
CA VAL A 13 23.42 1.93 0.17
C VAL A 13 23.93 0.59 0.69
N ASP A 14 23.51 0.21 1.90
CA ASP A 14 23.87 -1.08 2.49
C ASP A 14 23.06 -2.24 1.89
N ALA A 15 21.85 -1.97 1.40
CA ALA A 15 20.99 -2.95 0.73
C ALA A 15 20.07 -2.29 -0.30
N LEU A 16 19.74 -3.06 -1.34
CA LEU A 16 18.75 -2.72 -2.35
C LEU A 16 17.48 -3.56 -2.16
N LEU A 17 16.32 -2.89 -2.14
CA LEU A 17 15.02 -3.55 -2.10
C LEU A 17 14.25 -3.26 -3.40
N TYR A 18 13.89 -4.33 -4.10
CA TYR A 18 13.14 -4.30 -5.34
C TYR A 18 11.65 -4.49 -5.10
N ASN A 19 10.91 -3.40 -5.25
CA ASN A 19 9.47 -3.36 -5.01
C ASN A 19 8.68 -4.07 -6.12
N GLY A 20 8.02 -5.17 -5.78
CA GLY A 20 7.24 -5.99 -6.71
C GLY A 20 8.06 -7.02 -7.50
N ALA A 21 9.32 -7.26 -7.12
CA ALA A 21 10.10 -8.34 -7.71
C ALA A 21 9.58 -9.71 -7.26
N ALA A 22 9.59 -10.69 -8.17
CA ALA A 22 9.11 -12.06 -7.88
C ALA A 22 10.11 -12.85 -7.02
N SER A 23 11.39 -12.53 -7.11
CA SER A 23 12.48 -13.17 -6.38
C SER A 23 13.62 -12.19 -6.15
N ASP A 24 14.50 -12.53 -5.21
CA ASP A 24 15.76 -11.82 -5.02
C ASP A 24 16.58 -11.78 -6.31
N ARG A 25 17.43 -10.77 -6.41
CA ARG A 25 18.37 -10.52 -7.50
C ARG A 25 19.80 -10.59 -6.95
N ASP A 26 20.77 -10.73 -7.84
CA ASP A 26 22.18 -10.78 -7.44
C ASP A 26 22.64 -9.53 -6.67
N ASP A 27 21.99 -8.39 -6.92
CA ASP A 27 22.33 -7.09 -6.34
C ASP A 27 21.32 -6.61 -5.29
N GLY A 28 20.31 -7.40 -4.92
CA GLY A 28 19.34 -6.97 -3.92
C GLY A 28 18.16 -7.90 -3.70
N PHE A 29 17.32 -7.50 -2.77
CA PHE A 29 16.24 -8.34 -2.26
C PHE A 29 14.89 -7.96 -2.83
N ALA A 30 14.04 -8.93 -3.08
CA ALA A 30 12.65 -8.70 -3.43
C ALA A 30 11.84 -8.29 -2.20
N PHE A 31 10.86 -7.43 -2.41
CA PHE A 31 9.71 -7.35 -1.52
C PHE A 31 8.45 -7.10 -2.33
N HIS A 32 7.31 -7.55 -1.81
CA HIS A 32 6.01 -7.26 -2.40
C HIS A 32 5.08 -6.63 -1.37
N LEU A 33 4.06 -5.93 -1.86
CA LEU A 33 2.97 -5.46 -1.02
C LEU A 33 1.85 -6.48 -1.12
N GLN A 34 1.46 -7.08 0.01
CA GLN A 34 0.39 -8.04 0.09
C GLN A 34 -0.85 -7.39 0.70
N PRO A 35 -1.99 -7.35 -0.01
CA PRO A 35 -3.28 -6.99 0.59
C PRO A 35 -3.64 -7.96 1.72
N THR A 36 -3.98 -7.43 2.89
CA THR A 36 -4.26 -8.26 4.08
C THR A 36 -5.67 -8.10 4.62
N ALA A 37 -6.31 -6.94 4.41
CA ALA A 37 -7.71 -6.73 4.79
C ALA A 37 -8.31 -5.50 4.12
N LEU A 38 -9.64 -5.46 4.10
CA LEU A 38 -10.42 -4.23 4.02
C LEU A 38 -10.69 -3.72 5.44
N VAL A 39 -10.43 -2.45 5.69
CA VAL A 39 -10.76 -1.83 6.98
C VAL A 39 -11.76 -0.71 6.76
N ASN A 40 -12.90 -0.80 7.43
CA ASN A 40 -13.93 0.21 7.39
C ASN A 40 -13.39 1.50 8.01
N LEU A 41 -13.41 2.58 7.26
CA LEU A 41 -12.81 3.83 7.70
C LEU A 41 -13.58 4.49 8.85
N LYS A 42 -14.89 4.25 8.94
CA LYS A 42 -15.76 4.85 9.94
C LYS A 42 -15.81 4.04 11.24
N THR A 43 -15.93 2.72 11.14
CA THR A 43 -16.11 1.84 12.30
C THR A 43 -14.83 1.16 12.76
N GLY A 44 -13.79 1.10 11.93
CA GLY A 44 -12.58 0.31 12.18
C GLY A 44 -12.78 -1.20 11.99
N GLU A 45 -13.95 -1.63 11.54
CA GLU A 45 -14.22 -3.05 11.24
C GLU A 45 -13.21 -3.58 10.22
N ARG A 46 -12.54 -4.69 10.57
CA ARG A 46 -11.57 -5.35 9.70
C ARG A 46 -12.18 -6.59 9.06
N ARG A 47 -12.16 -6.64 7.73
CA ARG A 47 -12.72 -7.70 6.91
C ARG A 47 -11.63 -8.34 6.03
N PRO A 48 -11.63 -9.66 5.82
CA PRO A 48 -10.79 -10.33 4.84
C PRO A 48 -10.88 -9.72 3.43
N VAL A 49 -9.82 -9.81 2.64
CA VAL A 49 -9.78 -9.25 1.26
C VAL A 49 -10.72 -9.94 0.28
N ASP A 50 -11.27 -11.10 0.62
CA ASP A 50 -12.29 -11.83 -0.14
C ASP A 50 -13.73 -11.52 0.32
N SER A 51 -13.91 -10.54 1.21
CA SER A 51 -15.24 -10.17 1.73
C SER A 51 -16.16 -9.53 0.69
N PHE A 52 -15.59 -8.98 -0.39
CA PHE A 52 -16.35 -8.55 -1.55
C PHE A 52 -16.31 -9.65 -2.61
N ALA A 53 -17.47 -9.92 -3.20
CA ALA A 53 -17.59 -10.93 -4.25
C ALA A 53 -16.72 -10.58 -5.47
N ALA A 54 -16.25 -11.61 -6.16
CA ALA A 54 -15.62 -11.42 -7.46
C ALA A 54 -16.56 -10.67 -8.42
N GLY A 55 -16.04 -9.68 -9.13
CA GLY A 55 -16.80 -8.77 -9.97
C GLY A 55 -17.39 -7.56 -9.24
N GLN A 56 -17.19 -7.42 -7.92
CA GLN A 56 -17.67 -6.26 -7.17
C GLN A 56 -17.12 -4.95 -7.76
N ALA A 57 -18.03 -4.08 -8.20
CA ALA A 57 -17.67 -2.73 -8.60
C ALA A 57 -17.42 -1.86 -7.37
N VAL A 58 -16.31 -1.11 -7.38
CA VAL A 58 -15.91 -0.22 -6.28
C VAL A 58 -15.37 1.09 -6.83
N HIS A 59 -15.56 2.19 -6.13
CA HIS A 59 -14.81 3.41 -6.40
C HIS A 59 -13.42 3.32 -5.78
N ALA A 60 -12.38 3.35 -6.60
CA ALA A 60 -11.01 3.21 -6.15
C ALA A 60 -10.33 4.58 -6.09
N VAL A 61 -9.99 5.05 -4.89
CA VAL A 61 -9.38 6.38 -4.68
C VAL A 61 -7.91 6.25 -4.34
N ALA A 62 -7.05 6.95 -5.08
CA ALA A 62 -5.60 6.95 -4.84
C ALA A 62 -4.94 8.30 -5.08
N GLY A 63 -4.40 8.89 -4.02
CA GLY A 63 -3.56 10.09 -3.96
C GLY A 63 -2.09 9.75 -3.67
N ILE A 64 -1.47 8.98 -4.56
CA ILE A 64 -0.07 8.52 -4.44
C ILE A 64 0.69 8.72 -5.76
N GLY A 65 2.02 8.63 -5.74
CA GLY A 65 2.86 8.87 -6.92
C GLY A 65 2.63 7.91 -8.11
N ASN A 66 2.07 6.72 -7.89
CA ASN A 66 1.66 5.78 -8.93
C ASN A 66 0.29 5.14 -8.59
N PRO A 67 -0.83 5.84 -8.83
CA PRO A 67 -2.18 5.36 -8.52
C PRO A 67 -2.56 4.07 -9.25
N GLN A 68 -2.06 3.87 -10.48
CA GLN A 68 -2.37 2.70 -11.31
C GLN A 68 -1.97 1.39 -10.62
N ARG A 69 -0.91 1.40 -9.80
CA ARG A 69 -0.53 0.24 -9.03
C ARG A 69 -1.63 -0.20 -8.06
N PHE A 70 -2.27 0.75 -7.38
CA PHE A 70 -3.36 0.46 -6.45
C PHE A 70 -4.56 -0.14 -7.18
N PHE A 71 -4.96 0.45 -8.32
CA PHE A 71 -6.08 -0.07 -9.11
C PHE A 71 -5.82 -1.50 -9.61
N LYS A 72 -4.62 -1.76 -10.13
CA LYS A 72 -4.20 -3.11 -10.52
C LYS A 72 -4.24 -4.10 -9.37
N THR A 73 -3.85 -3.68 -8.15
CA THR A 73 -3.99 -4.54 -6.96
C THR A 73 -5.46 -4.92 -6.70
N LEU A 74 -6.41 -3.99 -6.86
CA LEU A 74 -7.84 -4.33 -6.70
C LEU A 74 -8.34 -5.28 -7.80
N GLU A 75 -7.86 -5.14 -9.04
CA GLU A 75 -8.15 -6.08 -10.13
C GLU A 75 -7.61 -7.48 -9.83
N THR A 76 -6.43 -7.60 -9.22
CA THR A 76 -5.87 -8.91 -8.81
C THR A 76 -6.68 -9.58 -7.69
N LEU A 77 -7.49 -8.81 -6.94
CA LEU A 77 -8.48 -9.32 -5.98
C LEU A 77 -9.81 -9.67 -6.65
N HIS A 78 -9.86 -9.68 -7.99
CA HIS A 78 -11.04 -9.94 -8.82
C HIS A 78 -12.16 -8.91 -8.66
N TRP A 79 -11.85 -7.68 -8.24
CA TRP A 79 -12.82 -6.58 -8.21
C TRP A 79 -12.79 -5.76 -9.51
N GLN A 80 -13.78 -4.88 -9.66
CA GLN A 80 -13.92 -3.97 -10.80
C GLN A 80 -13.76 -2.52 -10.33
N PRO A 81 -12.52 -2.01 -10.18
CA PRO A 81 -12.29 -0.67 -9.71
C PRO A 81 -12.69 0.37 -10.75
N ILE A 82 -13.48 1.37 -10.34
CA ILE A 82 -13.68 2.63 -11.05
C ILE A 82 -12.60 3.60 -10.54
N PRO A 83 -11.57 3.90 -11.34
CA PRO A 83 -10.37 4.57 -10.86
C PRO A 83 -10.58 6.08 -10.69
N HIS A 84 -10.22 6.59 -9.52
CA HIS A 84 -10.18 8.00 -9.17
C HIS A 84 -8.79 8.37 -8.67
N ALA A 85 -7.92 8.79 -9.59
CA ALA A 85 -6.57 9.23 -9.28
C ALA A 85 -6.57 10.70 -8.83
N PHE A 86 -5.89 10.98 -7.73
CA PHE A 86 -5.71 12.33 -7.20
C PHE A 86 -4.22 12.66 -7.06
N ALA A 87 -3.92 13.95 -6.97
CA ALA A 87 -2.59 14.39 -6.56
C ALA A 87 -2.31 13.99 -5.09
N ASP A 88 -1.04 13.77 -4.76
CA ASP A 88 -0.59 13.31 -3.43
C ASP A 88 -1.19 14.15 -2.28
N HIS A 89 -1.26 15.46 -2.48
CA HIS A 89 -1.75 16.44 -1.51
C HIS A 89 -3.12 17.02 -1.87
N ALA A 90 -3.90 16.34 -2.71
CA ALA A 90 -5.24 16.80 -3.04
C ALA A 90 -6.10 16.89 -1.77
N PRO A 91 -6.85 18.00 -1.56
CA PRO A 91 -7.81 18.09 -0.48
C PRO A 91 -8.98 17.14 -0.76
N TYR A 92 -9.39 16.39 0.25
CA TYR A 92 -10.56 15.53 0.20
C TYR A 92 -11.71 16.10 1.00
N SER A 93 -12.92 15.94 0.48
CA SER A 93 -14.17 16.21 1.18
C SER A 93 -15.20 15.17 0.81
N ALA A 94 -16.25 15.04 1.62
CA ALA A 94 -17.36 14.13 1.33
C ALA A 94 -17.99 14.44 -0.04
N GLN A 95 -18.06 15.71 -0.43
CA GLN A 95 -18.61 16.14 -1.72
C GLN A 95 -17.72 15.71 -2.90
N VAL A 96 -16.40 15.86 -2.76
CA VAL A 96 -15.43 15.47 -3.80
C VAL A 96 -15.43 13.96 -4.02
N LEU A 97 -15.68 13.18 -2.97
CA LEU A 97 -15.70 11.72 -3.01
C LEU A 97 -17.12 11.14 -3.13
N ASN A 98 -18.12 11.97 -3.45
CA ASN A 98 -19.50 11.55 -3.66
C ASN A 98 -19.72 11.13 -5.12
N PHE A 99 -19.26 9.93 -5.45
CA PHE A 99 -19.35 9.38 -6.80
C PHE A 99 -20.69 8.72 -7.09
N THR A 100 -21.01 8.59 -8.38
CA THR A 100 -22.22 7.91 -8.87
C THR A 100 -21.84 6.81 -9.87
N PRO A 101 -22.56 5.66 -9.89
CA PRO A 101 -23.61 5.26 -8.94
C PRO A 101 -23.07 5.02 -7.52
N SER A 102 -23.95 4.92 -6.52
CA SER A 102 -23.51 4.64 -5.16
C SER A 102 -22.92 3.22 -5.08
N LEU A 103 -21.61 3.15 -4.81
CA LEU A 103 -20.83 1.91 -4.69
C LEU A 103 -19.89 2.03 -3.48
N PRO A 104 -19.40 0.90 -2.92
CA PRO A 104 -18.35 0.94 -1.92
C PRO A 104 -17.12 1.70 -2.44
N LEU A 105 -16.56 2.54 -1.58
CA LEU A 105 -15.35 3.29 -1.88
C LEU A 105 -14.18 2.61 -1.19
N VAL A 106 -13.16 2.21 -1.95
CA VAL A 106 -11.90 1.64 -1.44
C VAL A 106 -10.77 2.59 -1.76
N MET A 107 -10.01 3.00 -0.75
CA MET A 107 -8.88 3.93 -0.91
C MET A 107 -7.57 3.34 -0.38
N THR A 108 -6.45 4.01 -0.65
CA THR A 108 -5.18 3.66 0.00
C THR A 108 -5.22 4.04 1.49
N GLU A 109 -4.44 3.35 2.33
CA GLU A 109 -4.37 3.66 3.76
C GLU A 109 -3.93 5.11 4.02
N LYS A 110 -3.01 5.63 3.20
CA LYS A 110 -2.55 7.01 3.24
C LYS A 110 -3.69 8.01 3.00
N ASP A 111 -4.55 7.73 2.04
CA ASP A 111 -5.69 8.59 1.73
C ASP A 111 -6.79 8.48 2.79
N ALA A 112 -6.94 7.31 3.40
CA ALA A 112 -7.84 7.10 4.54
C ALA A 112 -7.54 8.04 5.70
N VAL A 113 -6.27 8.32 6.01
CA VAL A 113 -5.89 9.27 7.07
C VAL A 113 -6.54 10.64 6.87
N LYS A 114 -6.67 11.11 5.62
CA LYS A 114 -7.28 12.41 5.28
C LYS A 114 -8.81 12.38 5.38
N CYS A 115 -9.42 11.21 5.21
CA CYS A 115 -10.87 11.04 5.09
C CYS A 115 -11.57 10.67 6.41
N ARG A 116 -10.84 10.22 7.45
CA ARG A 116 -11.43 9.70 8.71
C ARG A 116 -12.53 10.58 9.29
N ALA A 117 -12.33 11.90 9.31
CA ALA A 117 -13.24 12.85 9.95
C ALA A 117 -14.63 12.94 9.29
N PHE A 118 -14.77 12.53 8.02
CA PHE A 118 -16.02 12.62 7.25
C PHE A 118 -16.37 11.33 6.52
N ALA A 119 -15.79 10.21 6.96
CA ALA A 119 -15.99 8.91 6.33
C ALA A 119 -17.46 8.48 6.33
N GLN A 120 -17.90 7.92 5.21
CA GLN A 120 -19.24 7.33 5.08
C GLN A 120 -19.23 5.83 5.43
N PRO A 121 -20.39 5.20 5.70
CA PRO A 121 -20.46 3.81 6.14
C PRO A 121 -19.77 2.80 5.20
N ASP A 122 -19.83 2.99 3.89
CA ASP A 122 -19.25 2.07 2.90
C ASP A 122 -17.88 2.53 2.37
N TRP A 123 -17.14 3.28 3.19
CA TRP A 123 -15.77 3.68 2.87
C TRP A 123 -14.77 2.79 3.58
N TRP A 124 -13.85 2.24 2.79
CA TRP A 124 -12.86 1.27 3.21
C TRP A 124 -11.49 1.73 2.76
N TYR A 125 -10.45 1.29 3.46
CA TYR A 125 -9.10 1.27 2.89
C TYR A 125 -8.60 -0.15 2.79
N LEU A 126 -7.75 -0.39 1.79
CA LEU A 126 -7.05 -1.65 1.65
C LEU A 126 -5.80 -1.61 2.54
N ALA A 127 -5.80 -2.40 3.61
CA ALA A 127 -4.61 -2.66 4.39
C ALA A 127 -3.64 -3.53 3.58
N VAL A 128 -2.37 -3.14 3.54
CA VAL A 128 -1.31 -3.84 2.82
C VAL A 128 -0.10 -4.00 3.73
N ASP A 129 0.48 -5.19 3.73
CA ASP A 129 1.72 -5.46 4.44
C ASP A 129 2.88 -5.48 3.43
N ALA A 130 4.04 -4.95 3.83
CA ALA A 130 5.27 -5.20 3.11
C ALA A 130 5.78 -6.59 3.49
N LEU A 131 5.98 -7.44 2.50
CA LEU A 131 6.56 -8.77 2.65
C LEU A 131 7.91 -8.81 1.94
N PRO A 132 9.00 -8.55 2.68
CA PRO A 132 10.36 -8.74 2.19
C PRO A 132 10.66 -10.23 2.01
N SER A 133 11.65 -10.54 1.18
CA SER A 133 12.15 -11.90 1.07
C SER A 133 12.74 -12.39 2.41
N PRO A 134 12.71 -13.72 2.67
CA PRO A 134 13.35 -14.28 3.85
C PRO A 134 14.83 -13.92 3.97
N ALA A 135 15.53 -13.79 2.83
CA ALA A 135 16.93 -13.39 2.79
C ALA A 135 17.13 -11.95 3.29
N PHE A 136 16.26 -11.02 2.91
CA PHE A 136 16.31 -9.65 3.43
C PHE A 136 16.08 -9.63 4.93
N VAL A 137 15.07 -10.34 5.43
CA VAL A 137 14.74 -10.37 6.87
C VAL A 137 15.95 -10.85 7.67
N ALA A 138 16.56 -11.98 7.28
CA ALA A 138 17.75 -12.51 7.95
C ALA A 138 18.95 -11.56 7.88
N TRP A 139 19.16 -10.91 6.73
CA TRP A 139 20.21 -9.90 6.58
C TRP A 139 19.96 -8.68 7.48
N PHE A 140 18.72 -8.19 7.51
CA PHE A 140 18.31 -7.02 8.28
C PHE A 140 18.44 -7.28 9.78
N ASP A 141 18.03 -8.45 10.26
CA ASP A 141 18.22 -8.87 11.66
C ASP A 141 19.70 -8.89 12.03
N THR A 142 20.55 -9.38 11.13
CA THR A 142 22.01 -9.37 11.33
C THR A 142 22.57 -7.95 11.44
N GLN A 143 22.10 -7.02 10.61
CA GLN A 143 22.52 -5.61 10.71
C GLN A 143 22.00 -4.95 11.98
N LEU A 144 20.75 -5.22 12.36
CA LEU A 144 20.15 -4.68 13.56
C LEU A 144 20.92 -5.14 14.81
N MET A 145 21.28 -6.42 14.90
CA MET A 145 22.07 -6.97 16.00
C MET A 145 23.45 -6.31 16.15
N ARG A 146 24.07 -5.89 15.04
CA ARG A 146 25.36 -5.15 15.09
C ARG A 146 25.22 -3.75 15.68
N LEU A 147 24.05 -3.15 15.53
CA LEU A 147 23.76 -1.80 16.01
C LEU A 147 23.16 -1.80 17.43
N LEU A 148 22.66 -2.94 17.90
CA LEU A 148 22.14 -3.08 19.25
C LEU A 148 23.28 -3.04 20.27
N PRO A 149 23.18 -2.21 21.33
CA PRO A 149 24.11 -2.23 22.45
C PRO A 149 24.17 -3.64 23.06
N ALA A 150 25.35 -4.05 23.54
CA ALA A 150 25.59 -5.38 24.12
C ALA A 150 24.64 -5.78 25.28
N ARG A 151 23.91 -4.83 25.87
CA ARG A 151 22.93 -5.05 26.94
C ARG A 151 21.52 -5.46 26.43
N LEU A 152 21.29 -5.44 25.13
CA LEU A 152 20.03 -5.79 24.48
C LEU A 152 20.16 -7.03 23.57
N LEU A 153 21.33 -7.68 23.58
CA LEU A 153 21.52 -8.96 22.91
C LEU A 153 20.92 -10.08 23.81
N PRO A 154 20.24 -11.07 23.22
CA PRO A 154 19.61 -12.18 23.95
C PRO A 154 20.60 -13.09 24.68
#